data_AF-A0A3S3MEF9-F1
#
_entry.id   AF-A0A3S3MEF9-F1
#
_cell.length_a   1.000
_cell.length_b   1.000
_cell.length_c   1.000
_cell.angle_alpha   90.00
_cell.angle_beta   90.00
_cell.angle_gamma   90.00
#
_symmetry.space_group_name_H-M   'P 1'
#
loop_
_entity.id
_entity.type
_entity.pdbx_description
1 polymer ?
#
loop_
_entity_poly.entity_id
_entity_poly.type
_entity_poly.pdbx_seq_one_letter_code
_entity_poly.pdbx_strand_id
1 'polypeptide(L)'
;MAELRLERIEMEISSLAASQEHMLKEMREMFAAMNAKFDSLLASQTLEYREHAFNQYKNGGRRSKNCSRKRLSDAFIGVNTGTNLSNMPSPTQVVALLKSQQIPHVRLYDADHAMLMALANTGIRVIVSIPNNELLGVGQSNVNAANWVARNVVAQVPATNINAIAIGSEVPTSLLNAALVLVSALQFIHSALAAANLDSHIKVSTPHSPTIILD
;
A
#
# COMPACT_ATOMS: atom_id res chain seq x y z
N MET A 1 42.70 -37.38 9.46
CA MET A 1 41.93 -37.08 8.22
C MET A 1 40.47 -36.73 8.48
N ALA A 2 39.78 -37.39 9.43
CA ALA A 2 38.40 -37.05 9.79
C ALA A 2 38.27 -35.75 10.61
N GLU A 3 39.16 -35.49 11.57
CA GLU A 3 39.14 -34.26 12.40
C GLU A 3 39.33 -32.97 11.57
N LEU A 4 40.27 -32.96 10.63
CA LEU A 4 40.49 -31.82 9.71
C LEU A 4 39.30 -31.53 8.78
N ARG A 5 38.39 -32.50 8.56
CA ARG A 5 37.15 -32.27 7.80
C ARG A 5 36.05 -31.67 8.68
N LEU A 6 36.01 -32.03 9.96
CA LEU A 6 35.06 -31.46 10.92
C LEU A 6 35.35 -29.98 11.18
N GLU A 7 36.61 -29.62 11.44
CA GLU A 7 36.99 -28.21 11.65
C GLU A 7 36.68 -27.32 10.43
N ARG A 8 36.82 -27.88 9.21
CA ARG A 8 36.47 -27.16 7.97
C ARG A 8 34.97 -26.89 7.85
N ILE A 9 34.14 -27.87 8.23
CA ILE A 9 32.68 -27.73 8.20
C ILE A 9 32.20 -26.74 9.27
N GLU A 10 32.80 -26.78 10.47
CA GLU A 10 32.47 -25.83 11.55
C GLU A 10 32.80 -24.38 11.16
N MET A 11 33.93 -24.16 10.47
CA MET A 11 34.26 -22.83 9.93
C MET A 11 33.25 -22.35 8.88
N GLU A 12 32.80 -23.23 7.98
CA GLU A 12 31.80 -22.85 6.96
C GLU A 12 30.45 -22.49 7.60
N ILE A 13 29.99 -23.28 8.58
CA ILE A 13 28.75 -23.02 9.32
C ILE A 13 28.86 -21.70 10.10
N SER A 14 29.99 -21.44 10.75
CA SER A 14 30.22 -20.20 11.50
C SER A 14 30.25 -18.98 10.57
N SER A 15 30.86 -19.10 9.39
CA SER A 15 30.84 -18.02 8.38
C SER A 15 29.44 -17.74 7.84
N LEU A 16 28.63 -18.78 7.66
CA LEU A 16 27.25 -18.66 7.19
C LEU A 16 26.37 -18.02 8.26
N ALA A 17 26.54 -18.40 9.52
CA ALA A 17 25.84 -17.80 10.65
C ALA A 17 26.18 -16.31 10.81
N ALA A 18 27.47 -15.95 10.70
CA ALA A 18 27.91 -14.55 10.75
C ALA A 18 27.34 -13.71 9.59
N SER A 19 27.25 -14.28 8.38
CA SER A 19 26.63 -13.65 7.23
C SER A 19 25.11 -13.44 7.41
N GLN A 20 24.42 -14.42 8.01
CA GLN A 20 23.01 -14.28 8.34
C GLN A 20 22.77 -13.23 9.44
N GLU A 21 23.62 -13.17 10.45
CA GLU A 21 23.52 -12.19 11.52
C GLU A 21 23.80 -10.76 11.02
N HIS A 22 24.77 -10.61 10.11
CA HIS A 22 25.03 -9.34 9.42
C HIS A 22 23.82 -8.89 8.59
N MET A 23 23.21 -9.79 7.81
CA MET A 23 21.97 -9.49 7.08
C MET A 23 20.83 -9.10 8.02
N LEU A 24 20.64 -9.81 9.13
CA LEU A 24 19.59 -9.49 10.11
C LEU A 24 19.81 -8.13 10.77
N LYS A 25 21.07 -7.73 10.96
CA LYS A 25 21.42 -6.41 11.48
C LYS A 25 21.10 -5.31 10.47
N GLU A 26 21.47 -5.47 9.20
CA GLU A 26 21.12 -4.52 8.13
C GLU A 26 19.60 -4.41 7.95
N MET A 27 18.88 -5.53 8.07
CA MET A 27 17.41 -5.54 8.05
C MET A 27 16.79 -4.75 9.20
N ARG A 28 17.33 -4.88 10.42
CA ARG A 28 16.87 -4.13 11.59
C ARG A 28 17.15 -2.64 11.44
N GLU A 29 18.31 -2.27 10.90
CA GLU A 29 18.67 -0.87 10.65
C GLU A 29 17.80 -0.26 9.55
N MET A 30 17.50 -0.99 8.46
CA MET A 30 16.54 -0.56 7.45
C MET A 30 15.13 -0.41 8.01
N PHE A 31 14.68 -1.35 8.85
CA PHE A 31 13.35 -1.29 9.46
C PHE A 31 13.24 -0.10 10.42
N ALA A 32 14.30 0.17 11.21
CA ALA A 32 14.37 1.34 12.07
C ALA A 32 14.37 2.65 11.26
N ALA A 33 15.11 2.72 10.14
CA ALA A 33 15.15 3.89 9.27
C ALA A 33 13.80 4.13 8.57
N MET A 34 13.13 3.06 8.13
CA MET A 34 11.82 3.12 7.51
C MET A 34 10.75 3.55 8.53
N ASN A 35 10.79 3.01 9.75
CA ASN A 35 9.90 3.43 10.83
C ASN A 35 10.15 4.87 11.26
N ALA A 36 11.41 5.32 11.39
CA ALA A 36 11.71 6.71 11.68
C ALA A 36 11.19 7.66 10.58
N LYS A 37 11.28 7.24 9.31
CA LYS A 37 10.74 8.01 8.18
C LYS A 37 9.21 8.03 8.20
N PHE A 38 8.59 6.91 8.54
CA PHE A 38 7.14 6.78 8.72
C PHE A 38 6.63 7.59 9.92
N ASP A 39 7.32 7.57 11.05
CA ASP A 39 7.03 8.37 12.24
C ASP A 39 7.21 9.86 11.97
N SER A 40 8.19 10.26 11.15
CA SER A 40 8.31 11.66 10.72
C SER A 40 7.14 12.08 9.81
N LEU A 41 6.64 11.16 8.96
CA LEU A 41 5.50 11.38 8.09
C LEU A 41 4.21 11.47 8.90
N LEU A 42 4.03 10.57 9.87
CA LEU A 42 2.93 10.59 10.82
C LEU A 42 2.99 11.80 11.75
N ALA A 43 4.16 12.24 12.21
CA ALA A 43 4.35 13.45 13.00
C ALA A 43 4.01 14.70 12.18
N SER A 44 4.35 14.73 10.89
CA SER A 44 3.99 15.81 9.98
C SER A 44 2.48 15.88 9.74
N GLN A 45 1.80 14.74 9.63
CA GLN A 45 0.34 14.68 9.53
C GLN A 45 -0.35 14.98 10.87
N THR A 46 0.15 14.45 11.99
CA THR A 46 -0.47 14.63 13.33
C THR A 46 -0.25 16.02 13.92
N LEU A 47 0.82 16.76 13.56
CA LEU A 47 0.97 18.18 13.92
C LEU A 47 -0.03 19.05 13.14
N GLU A 48 -0.27 18.75 11.86
CA GLU A 48 -1.33 19.39 11.08
C GLU A 48 -2.71 19.12 11.70
N TYR A 49 -2.99 17.88 12.14
CA TYR A 49 -4.28 17.52 12.76
C TYR A 49 -4.43 17.98 14.22
N ARG A 50 -3.38 18.01 15.05
CA ARG A 50 -3.44 18.44 16.47
C ARG A 50 -3.60 19.95 16.62
N GLU A 51 -2.92 20.75 15.79
CA GLU A 51 -3.16 22.20 15.73
C GLU A 51 -4.62 22.48 15.29
N HIS A 52 -5.13 21.74 14.30
CA HIS A 52 -6.50 21.93 13.78
C HIS A 52 -7.60 21.46 14.76
N ALA A 53 -7.38 20.36 15.49
CA ALA A 53 -8.34 19.83 16.45
C ALA A 53 -8.37 20.64 17.77
N PHE A 54 -7.21 21.10 18.25
CA PHE A 54 -7.12 21.88 19.49
C PHE A 54 -7.60 23.34 19.30
N ASN A 55 -7.35 23.96 18.14
CA ASN A 55 -7.87 25.30 17.84
C ASN A 55 -9.38 25.33 17.55
N GLN A 56 -10.00 24.22 17.11
CA GLN A 56 -11.46 24.16 16.97
C GLN A 56 -12.17 24.08 18.33
N TYR A 57 -11.59 23.41 19.32
CA TYR A 57 -12.18 23.34 20.67
C TYR A 57 -12.04 24.65 21.46
N LYS A 58 -11.00 25.47 21.18
CA LYS A 58 -10.75 26.75 21.88
C LYS A 58 -11.43 27.96 21.23
N ASN A 59 -11.78 27.90 19.94
CA ASN A 59 -12.34 29.03 19.18
C ASN A 59 -13.85 28.96 18.96
N GLY A 60 -14.59 28.29 19.86
CA GLY A 60 -16.05 28.43 20.00
C GLY A 60 -16.53 29.83 20.41
N GLY A 61 -15.64 30.83 20.47
CA GLY A 61 -16.00 32.21 20.77
C GLY A 61 -14.98 33.22 20.27
N ARG A 62 -14.89 33.44 18.94
CA ARG A 62 -14.63 34.75 18.30
C ARG A 62 -14.57 34.60 16.78
N ARG A 63 -15.48 35.31 16.10
CA ARG A 63 -15.52 35.48 14.64
C ARG A 63 -14.23 36.13 14.15
N SER A 64 -13.33 35.34 13.54
CA SER A 64 -12.28 35.85 12.66
C SER A 64 -12.79 35.84 11.22
N LYS A 65 -13.04 37.02 10.67
CA LYS A 65 -13.29 37.23 9.24
C LYS A 65 -11.91 37.26 8.55
N ASN A 66 -11.72 36.41 7.54
CA ASN A 66 -10.55 36.31 6.64
C ASN A 66 -9.65 35.06 6.81
N CYS A 67 -10.25 33.88 6.86
CA CYS A 67 -9.57 32.66 6.40
C CYS A 67 -10.24 32.20 5.12
N SER A 68 -9.51 32.20 4.00
CA SER A 68 -9.96 31.62 2.75
C SER A 68 -10.31 30.15 3.01
N ARG A 69 -11.61 29.82 2.99
CA ARG A 69 -12.14 28.46 3.15
C ARG A 69 -11.49 27.54 2.12
N LYS A 70 -10.37 26.88 2.43
CA LYS A 70 -10.10 25.58 1.84
C LYS A 70 -11.22 24.68 2.36
N ARG A 71 -12.16 24.31 1.49
CA ARG A 71 -13.21 23.33 1.81
C ARG A 71 -12.49 22.12 2.42
N LEU A 72 -12.79 21.80 3.67
CA LEU A 72 -12.55 20.46 4.20
C LEU A 72 -13.24 19.54 3.20
N SER A 73 -12.47 18.79 2.42
CA SER A 73 -13.02 17.90 1.41
C SER A 73 -13.85 16.83 2.13
N ASP A 74 -15.16 17.02 2.07
CA ASP A 74 -16.26 16.06 2.14
C ASP A 74 -15.89 14.69 2.74
N ALA A 75 -16.28 14.47 4.00
CA ALA A 75 -16.23 13.15 4.63
C ALA A 75 -16.92 12.13 3.71
N PHE A 76 -16.28 10.98 3.49
CA PHE A 76 -16.77 9.96 2.58
C PHE A 76 -16.77 8.58 3.21
N ILE A 77 -17.60 7.71 2.66
CA ILE A 77 -17.62 6.28 2.95
C ILE A 77 -17.09 5.54 1.71
N GLY A 78 -16.29 4.50 1.93
CA GLY A 78 -15.79 3.63 0.87
C GLY A 78 -16.20 2.19 1.10
N VAL A 79 -16.15 1.38 0.04
CA VAL A 79 -16.47 -0.05 0.07
C VAL A 79 -15.30 -0.87 -0.43
N ASN A 80 -15.06 -2.03 0.18
CA ASN A 80 -14.12 -3.03 -0.33
C ASN A 80 -14.88 -4.06 -1.18
N THR A 81 -14.34 -4.41 -2.34
CA THR A 81 -14.93 -5.35 -3.27
C THR A 81 -13.89 -6.38 -3.69
N GLY A 82 -14.26 -7.66 -3.58
CA GLY A 82 -13.44 -8.78 -4.03
C GLY A 82 -14.22 -9.68 -4.97
N THR A 83 -13.51 -10.36 -5.86
CA THR A 83 -14.05 -11.21 -6.94
C THR A 83 -14.22 -12.68 -6.52
N ASN A 84 -13.71 -13.06 -5.35
CA ASN A 84 -13.78 -14.42 -4.81
C ASN A 84 -15.16 -14.77 -4.20
N LEU A 85 -16.24 -14.52 -4.93
CA LEU A 85 -17.62 -14.83 -4.52
C LEU A 85 -18.35 -15.59 -5.62
N SER A 86 -19.01 -16.70 -5.25
CA SER A 86 -19.68 -17.60 -6.20
C SER A 86 -20.88 -17.00 -6.94
N ASN A 87 -21.51 -15.96 -6.38
CA ASN A 87 -22.71 -15.31 -6.91
C ASN A 87 -22.55 -13.79 -6.98
N MET A 88 -21.40 -13.31 -7.44
CA MET A 88 -21.15 -11.87 -7.54
C MET A 88 -22.03 -11.23 -8.63
N PRO A 89 -22.68 -10.07 -8.36
CA PRO A 89 -23.34 -9.28 -9.41
C PRO A 89 -22.34 -8.88 -10.50
N SER A 90 -22.82 -8.60 -11.71
CA SER A 90 -21.92 -8.18 -12.78
C SER A 90 -21.20 -6.87 -12.43
N PRO A 91 -19.97 -6.62 -12.91
CA PRO A 91 -19.24 -5.39 -12.62
C PRO A 91 -20.05 -4.11 -12.86
N THR A 92 -20.84 -4.09 -13.94
CA THR A 92 -21.75 -2.98 -14.26
C THR A 92 -22.85 -2.80 -13.21
N GLN A 93 -23.43 -3.89 -12.69
CA GLN A 93 -24.42 -3.84 -11.62
C GLN A 93 -23.79 -3.33 -10.31
N VAL A 94 -22.58 -3.77 -9.97
CA VAL A 94 -21.85 -3.26 -8.79
C VAL A 94 -21.61 -1.76 -8.92
N VAL A 95 -21.14 -1.29 -10.07
CA VAL A 95 -20.91 0.15 -10.30
C VAL A 95 -22.22 0.95 -10.27
N ALA A 96 -23.31 0.42 -10.85
CA ALA A 96 -24.62 1.04 -10.76
C ALA A 96 -25.09 1.16 -9.31
N LEU A 97 -24.85 0.13 -8.50
CA LEU A 97 -25.14 0.15 -7.07
C LEU A 97 -24.30 1.23 -6.36
N LEU A 98 -22.98 1.25 -6.57
CA LEU A 98 -22.08 2.26 -5.98
C LEU A 98 -22.52 3.69 -6.32
N LYS A 99 -22.93 3.94 -7.57
CA LYS A 99 -23.47 5.24 -8.00
C LYS A 99 -24.81 5.57 -7.34
N SER A 100 -25.74 4.62 -7.28
CA SER A 100 -27.05 4.84 -6.65
C SER A 100 -26.96 5.13 -5.16
N GLN A 101 -25.98 4.51 -4.47
CA GLN A 101 -25.69 4.73 -3.05
C GLN A 101 -24.75 5.92 -2.80
N GLN A 102 -24.34 6.64 -3.85
CA GLN A 102 -23.43 7.79 -3.79
C GLN A 102 -22.10 7.48 -3.10
N ILE A 103 -21.58 6.26 -3.27
CA ILE A 103 -20.32 5.81 -2.70
C ILE A 103 -19.18 6.28 -3.61
N PRO A 104 -18.32 7.23 -3.19
CA PRO A 104 -17.33 7.83 -4.07
C PRO A 104 -16.01 7.05 -4.11
N HIS A 105 -15.86 6.02 -3.27
CA HIS A 105 -14.61 5.28 -3.08
C HIS A 105 -14.81 3.78 -3.06
N VAL A 106 -13.95 3.07 -3.77
CA VAL A 106 -13.92 1.61 -3.76
C VAL A 106 -12.48 1.10 -3.68
N ARG A 107 -12.27 0.04 -2.92
CA ARG A 107 -11.04 -0.76 -2.97
C ARG A 107 -11.33 -2.09 -3.63
N LEU A 108 -10.56 -2.44 -4.64
CA LEU A 108 -10.55 -3.75 -5.27
C LEU A 108 -9.43 -4.60 -4.67
N TYR A 109 -9.72 -5.85 -4.33
CA TYR A 109 -8.70 -6.79 -3.80
C TYR A 109 -7.77 -7.36 -4.88
N ASP A 110 -8.13 -7.18 -6.15
CA ASP A 110 -7.38 -7.58 -7.33
C ASP A 110 -7.47 -6.51 -8.43
N ALA A 111 -6.71 -6.72 -9.51
CA ALA A 111 -6.74 -5.88 -10.71
C ALA A 111 -7.66 -6.46 -11.79
N ASP A 112 -8.88 -6.83 -11.42
CA ASP A 112 -9.85 -7.36 -12.39
C ASP A 112 -10.18 -6.32 -13.47
N HIS A 113 -9.91 -6.68 -14.73
CA HIS A 113 -10.04 -5.76 -15.84
C HIS A 113 -11.51 -5.42 -16.13
N ALA A 114 -12.44 -6.35 -15.90
CA ALA A 114 -13.86 -6.10 -16.12
C ALA A 114 -14.40 -5.07 -15.12
N MET A 115 -13.97 -5.14 -13.86
CA MET A 115 -14.31 -4.17 -12.82
C MET A 115 -13.66 -2.81 -13.06
N LEU A 116 -12.38 -2.77 -13.45
CA LEU A 116 -11.69 -1.52 -13.77
C LEU A 116 -12.32 -0.82 -14.99
N MET A 117 -12.71 -1.57 -16.02
CA MET A 117 -13.45 -1.06 -17.17
C MET A 117 -14.85 -0.57 -16.81
N ALA A 118 -15.57 -1.27 -15.93
CA ALA A 118 -16.88 -0.82 -15.46
C ALA A 118 -16.80 0.49 -14.65
N LEU A 119 -15.67 0.71 -13.95
CA LEU A 119 -15.40 1.92 -13.18
C LEU A 119 -14.92 3.10 -14.05
N ALA A 120 -14.63 2.88 -15.33
CA ALA A 120 -14.19 3.91 -16.25
C ALA A 120 -15.25 5.03 -16.40
N ASN A 121 -14.81 6.28 -16.39
CA ASN A 121 -15.63 7.48 -16.53
C ASN A 121 -16.76 7.61 -15.49
N THR A 122 -16.64 6.91 -14.35
CA THR A 122 -17.65 6.98 -13.28
C THR A 122 -17.38 8.09 -12.28
N GLY A 123 -16.13 8.57 -12.20
CA GLY A 123 -15.67 9.51 -11.17
C GLY A 123 -15.38 8.87 -9.80
N ILE A 124 -15.67 7.57 -9.62
CA ILE A 124 -15.39 6.85 -8.38
C ILE A 124 -13.87 6.67 -8.25
N ARG A 125 -13.33 6.97 -7.07
CA ARG A 125 -11.92 6.79 -6.74
C ARG A 125 -11.63 5.34 -6.38
N VAL A 126 -10.61 4.76 -7.00
CA VAL A 126 -10.32 3.33 -6.92
C VAL A 126 -8.95 3.09 -6.28
N ILE A 127 -8.93 2.25 -5.25
CA ILE A 127 -7.72 1.62 -4.73
C ILE A 127 -7.62 0.22 -5.32
N VAL A 128 -6.55 -0.07 -6.07
CA VAL A 128 -6.31 -1.41 -6.63
C VAL A 128 -5.33 -2.16 -5.74
N SER A 129 -5.63 -3.40 -5.38
CA SER A 129 -4.72 -4.20 -4.56
C SER A 129 -3.91 -5.19 -5.41
N ILE A 130 -2.64 -5.37 -5.06
CA ILE A 130 -1.83 -6.51 -5.51
C ILE A 130 -2.14 -7.66 -4.56
N PRO A 131 -2.67 -8.79 -5.03
CA PRO A 131 -3.02 -9.89 -4.14
C PRO A 131 -1.75 -10.60 -3.62
N ASN A 132 -1.87 -11.25 -2.45
CA ASN A 132 -0.73 -11.86 -1.75
C ASN A 132 0.02 -12.93 -2.58
N ASN A 133 -0.69 -13.63 -3.47
CA ASN A 133 -0.11 -14.61 -4.40
C ASN A 133 0.76 -13.98 -5.51
N GLU A 134 0.54 -12.72 -5.86
CA GLU A 134 1.35 -11.99 -6.86
C GLU A 134 2.52 -11.24 -6.21
N LEU A 135 2.50 -11.08 -4.89
CA LEU A 135 3.48 -10.30 -4.14
C LEU A 135 4.93 -10.76 -4.39
N LEU A 136 5.19 -12.07 -4.40
CA LEU A 136 6.53 -12.60 -4.65
C LEU A 136 7.04 -12.22 -6.05
N GLY A 137 6.18 -12.34 -7.06
CA GLY A 137 6.55 -12.02 -8.44
C GLY A 137 6.87 -10.54 -8.64
N VAL A 138 6.12 -9.66 -7.98
CA VAL A 138 6.32 -8.20 -8.01
C VAL A 138 7.53 -7.80 -7.15
N GLY A 139 7.69 -8.39 -5.97
CA GLY A 139 8.72 -8.00 -5.00
C GLY A 139 10.11 -8.55 -5.28
N GLN A 140 10.26 -9.55 -6.15
CA GLN A 140 11.56 -10.12 -6.54
C GLN A 140 12.15 -9.49 -7.81
N SER A 141 11.36 -8.79 -8.62
CA SER A 141 11.79 -8.25 -9.90
C SER A 141 11.14 -6.92 -10.23
N ASN A 142 11.97 -5.88 -10.40
CA ASN A 142 11.53 -4.57 -10.85
C ASN A 142 10.84 -4.63 -12.22
N VAL A 143 11.30 -5.51 -13.12
CA VAL A 143 10.68 -5.69 -14.45
C VAL A 143 9.26 -6.24 -14.32
N ASN A 144 9.04 -7.20 -13.40
CA ASN A 144 7.71 -7.74 -13.16
C ASN A 144 6.77 -6.69 -12.54
N ALA A 145 7.28 -5.88 -11.60
CA ALA A 145 6.54 -4.77 -11.02
C ALA A 145 6.15 -3.72 -12.08
N ALA A 146 7.08 -3.32 -12.94
CA ALA A 146 6.82 -2.40 -14.04
C ALA A 146 5.78 -2.96 -15.02
N ASN A 147 5.87 -4.24 -15.38
CA ASN A 147 4.89 -4.92 -16.22
C ASN A 147 3.52 -5.03 -15.56
N TRP A 148 3.47 -5.19 -14.24
CA TRP A 148 2.21 -5.18 -13.49
C TRP A 148 1.56 -3.80 -13.54
N VAL A 149 2.31 -2.73 -13.27
CA VAL A 149 1.82 -1.33 -13.34
C VAL A 149 1.35 -0.97 -14.76
N ALA A 150 2.14 -1.34 -15.78
CA ALA A 150 1.79 -1.07 -17.17
C ALA A 150 0.46 -1.72 -17.58
N ARG A 151 0.26 -2.99 -17.22
CA ARG A 151 -0.93 -3.76 -17.58
C ARG A 151 -2.17 -3.36 -16.78
N ASN A 152 -2.02 -3.17 -15.48
CA ASN A 152 -3.17 -3.04 -14.57
C ASN A 152 -3.54 -1.58 -14.25
N VAL A 153 -2.58 -0.65 -14.33
CA VAL A 153 -2.78 0.74 -13.92
C VAL A 153 -2.70 1.67 -15.13
N VAL A 154 -1.58 1.65 -15.86
CA VAL A 154 -1.36 2.56 -16.98
C VAL A 154 -2.38 2.34 -18.10
N ALA A 155 -2.74 1.09 -18.39
CA ALA A 155 -3.75 0.76 -19.40
C ALA A 155 -5.17 1.29 -19.06
N GLN A 156 -5.44 1.61 -17.79
CA GLN A 156 -6.77 1.98 -17.29
C GLN A 156 -6.91 3.48 -17.06
N VAL A 157 -5.80 4.18 -16.80
CA VAL A 157 -5.75 5.64 -16.61
C VAL A 157 -5.68 6.33 -17.99
N PRO A 158 -6.39 7.45 -18.21
CA PRO A 158 -7.17 8.25 -17.26
C PRO A 158 -8.65 7.86 -17.15
N ALA A 159 -9.11 6.84 -17.89
CA ALA A 159 -10.52 6.48 -17.92
C ALA A 159 -11.02 6.07 -16.51
N THR A 160 -10.24 5.29 -15.78
CA THR A 160 -10.53 4.88 -14.40
C THR A 160 -9.69 5.70 -13.42
N ASN A 161 -10.34 6.28 -12.41
CA ASN A 161 -9.70 7.15 -11.43
C ASN A 161 -9.02 6.34 -10.33
N ILE A 162 -7.87 5.73 -10.66
CA ILE A 162 -7.03 5.00 -9.70
C ILE A 162 -6.23 6.01 -8.89
N ASN A 163 -6.40 6.03 -7.57
CA ASN A 163 -5.72 6.99 -6.67
C ASN A 163 -4.72 6.33 -5.72
N ALA A 164 -4.83 5.03 -5.50
CA ALA A 164 -3.83 4.31 -4.72
C ALA A 164 -3.69 2.84 -5.15
N ILE A 165 -2.53 2.27 -4.83
CA ILE A 165 -2.21 0.85 -4.95
C ILE A 165 -1.95 0.31 -3.55
N ALA A 166 -2.68 -0.73 -3.18
CA ALA A 166 -2.49 -1.45 -1.92
C ALA A 166 -1.71 -2.75 -2.18
N ILE A 167 -0.48 -2.85 -1.70
CA ILE A 167 0.33 -4.05 -1.90
C ILE A 167 0.00 -5.08 -0.82
N GLY A 168 -0.60 -6.20 -1.23
CA GLY A 168 -1.03 -7.27 -0.35
C GLY A 168 -2.20 -6.90 0.56
N SER A 169 -2.56 -7.85 1.43
CA SER A 169 -3.46 -7.64 2.55
C SER A 169 -2.91 -8.38 3.76
N GLU A 170 -2.55 -7.63 4.80
CA GLU A 170 -2.08 -8.19 6.07
C GLU A 170 -0.87 -9.12 5.88
N VAL A 171 0.06 -8.72 5.02
CA VAL A 171 1.20 -9.55 4.62
C VAL A 171 2.06 -10.00 5.80
N PRO A 172 2.46 -9.12 6.76
CA PRO A 172 3.32 -9.54 7.85
C PRO A 172 2.70 -10.61 8.76
N THR A 173 1.37 -10.65 8.85
CA THR A 173 0.62 -11.62 9.66
C THR A 173 0.18 -12.85 8.88
N SER A 174 0.09 -12.77 7.55
CA SER A 174 -0.37 -13.88 6.69
C SER A 174 0.76 -14.66 6.01
N LEU A 175 1.93 -14.05 5.80
CA LEU A 175 3.08 -14.65 5.13
C LEU A 175 4.34 -14.48 5.96
N LEU A 176 4.74 -15.57 6.63
CA LEU A 176 5.98 -15.62 7.39
C LEU A 176 7.17 -15.27 6.49
N ASN A 177 8.03 -14.36 6.93
CA ASN A 177 9.23 -13.88 6.21
C ASN A 177 8.98 -13.08 4.91
N ALA A 178 7.74 -12.69 4.59
CA ALA A 178 7.45 -11.88 3.39
C ALA A 178 7.68 -10.37 3.57
N ALA A 179 8.06 -9.92 4.77
CA ALA A 179 8.28 -8.50 5.06
C ALA A 179 9.34 -7.86 4.15
N LEU A 180 10.43 -8.56 3.87
CA LEU A 180 11.47 -8.08 2.94
C LEU A 180 10.94 -7.89 1.52
N VAL A 181 10.20 -8.90 1.04
CA VAL A 181 9.60 -8.89 -0.30
C VAL A 181 8.59 -7.74 -0.42
N LEU A 182 7.85 -7.46 0.65
CA LEU A 182 6.89 -6.35 0.70
C LEU A 182 7.58 -4.99 0.53
N VAL A 183 8.70 -4.76 1.23
CA VAL A 183 9.46 -3.50 1.10
C VAL A 183 9.98 -3.35 -0.34
N SER A 184 10.56 -4.40 -0.90
CA SER A 184 11.02 -4.40 -2.30
C SER A 184 9.87 -4.15 -3.27
N ALA A 185 8.70 -4.78 -3.07
CA ALA A 185 7.52 -4.57 -3.90
C ALA A 185 7.03 -3.11 -3.84
N LEU A 186 7.00 -2.49 -2.66
CA LEU A 186 6.66 -1.07 -2.50
C LEU A 186 7.61 -0.17 -3.30
N GLN A 187 8.91 -0.41 -3.18
CA GLN A 187 9.93 0.36 -3.90
C GLN A 187 9.81 0.20 -5.41
N PHE A 188 9.66 -1.03 -5.90
CA PHE A 188 9.57 -1.30 -7.34
C PHE A 188 8.29 -0.74 -7.95
N ILE A 189 7.13 -0.90 -7.30
CA ILE A 189 5.87 -0.32 -7.78
C ILE A 189 5.95 1.22 -7.75
N HIS A 190 6.52 1.82 -6.71
CA HIS A 190 6.70 3.26 -6.66
C HIS A 190 7.62 3.77 -7.79
N SER A 191 8.74 3.07 -8.03
CA SER A 191 9.65 3.38 -9.14
C SER A 191 8.97 3.25 -10.50
N ALA A 192 8.12 2.24 -10.70
CA ALA A 192 7.38 2.04 -11.94
C ALA A 192 6.34 3.16 -12.16
N LEU A 193 5.65 3.60 -11.10
CA LEU A 193 4.75 4.75 -11.17
C LEU A 193 5.48 6.06 -11.47
N ALA A 194 6.66 6.26 -10.87
CA ALA A 194 7.50 7.43 -11.15
C ALA A 194 7.97 7.44 -12.61
N ALA A 195 8.38 6.29 -13.16
CA ALA A 195 8.73 6.16 -14.57
C ALA A 195 7.54 6.46 -15.51
N ALA A 196 6.31 6.21 -15.06
CA ALA A 196 5.08 6.54 -15.76
C ALA A 196 4.56 7.97 -15.49
N ASN A 197 5.25 8.77 -14.67
CA ASN A 197 4.81 10.10 -14.19
C ASN A 197 3.47 10.10 -13.43
N LEU A 198 3.15 8.99 -12.74
CA LEU A 198 1.90 8.81 -11.99
C LEU A 198 2.07 8.88 -10.47
N ASP A 199 3.30 8.95 -9.96
CA ASP A 199 3.65 8.96 -8.53
C ASP A 199 3.06 10.14 -7.73
N SER A 200 2.87 11.28 -8.40
CA SER A 200 2.23 12.45 -7.81
C SER A 200 0.74 12.22 -7.53
N HIS A 201 0.06 11.40 -8.35
CA HIS A 201 -1.38 11.17 -8.32
C HIS A 201 -1.76 9.85 -7.63
N ILE A 202 -1.00 8.79 -7.88
CA ILE A 202 -1.25 7.43 -7.38
C ILE A 202 -0.30 7.13 -6.22
N LYS A 203 -0.87 6.90 -5.03
CA LYS A 203 -0.09 6.58 -3.83
C LYS A 203 0.04 5.08 -3.64
N VAL A 204 1.16 4.63 -3.08
CA VAL A 204 1.39 3.20 -2.81
C VAL A 204 1.46 3.00 -1.31
N SER A 205 0.77 1.99 -0.81
CA SER A 205 0.79 1.61 0.60
C SER A 205 0.52 0.12 0.77
N THR A 206 0.59 -0.39 1.99
CA THR A 206 0.20 -1.76 2.33
C THR A 206 -0.76 -1.74 3.53
N PRO A 207 -1.90 -2.47 3.46
CA PRO A 207 -2.82 -2.57 4.59
C PRO A 207 -2.30 -3.58 5.62
N HIS A 208 -2.21 -3.13 6.87
CA HIS A 208 -1.80 -3.94 8.01
C HIS A 208 -2.98 -4.28 8.90
N SER A 209 -2.93 -5.47 9.51
CA SER A 209 -3.82 -5.86 10.59
C SER A 209 -3.51 -5.06 11.86
N PRO A 210 -4.50 -4.68 12.68
CA PRO A 210 -4.26 -4.01 13.96
C PRO A 210 -3.39 -4.83 14.92
N THR A 211 -3.30 -6.15 14.75
CA THR A 211 -2.47 -7.02 15.58
C THR A 211 -0.99 -6.61 15.59
N ILE A 212 -0.50 -5.96 14.52
CA ILE A 212 0.90 -5.52 14.43
C ILE A 212 1.29 -4.48 15.50
N ILE A 213 0.32 -3.79 16.11
CA ILE A 213 0.55 -2.78 17.14
C ILE A 213 0.49 -3.40 18.55
N LEU A 214 -0.08 -4.61 18.67
CA LEU A 214 -0.41 -5.22 19.96
C LEU A 214 0.65 -6.23 20.44
N ASP A 215 1.73 -6.45 19.69
CA ASP A 215 2.88 -7.31 20.05
C ASP A 215 4.07 -6.52 20.62
#